data_AF-A0A146LE81-F1
#
_entry.id   AF-A0A146LE81-F1
#
_cell.length_a   1.000
_cell.length_b   1.000
_cell.length_c   1.000
_cell.angle_alpha   90.00
_cell.angle_beta   90.00
_cell.angle_gamma   90.00
#
_symmetry.space_group_name_H-M   'P 1'
#
loop_
_entity.id
_entity.type
_entity.pdbx_description
1 polymer ?
#
loop_
_entity_poly.entity_id
_entity_poly.type
_entity_poly.pdbx_seq_one_letter_code
_entity_poly.pdbx_strand_id
1 'polypeptide(L)'
;MRPPSQFGEDITNQATEEPDPRMISMLICTSLAGRAVTRVVGRCNDAKENSNLDLSNCQLMQVPDAVYHLMRHTELKTCDLSDNVITKIPPKFAAKFSLITDLNLAHNQMAKLPNEIAEMGNLQRLDISFNTFIELPNAIFKIPK
;
A
#
# COMPACT_ATOMS: atom_id res chain seq x y z
N MET A 1 30.64 -66.51 -32.37
CA MET A 1 30.24 -65.82 -31.13
C MET A 1 30.17 -64.32 -31.41
N ARG A 2 28.98 -63.70 -31.31
CA ARG A 2 28.78 -62.24 -31.35
C ARG A 2 28.22 -61.80 -29.99
N PRO A 3 28.60 -60.63 -29.45
CA PRO A 3 27.85 -60.01 -28.35
C PRO A 3 26.82 -58.99 -28.90
N PRO A 4 25.71 -58.76 -28.18
CA PRO A 4 24.85 -57.59 -28.37
C PRO A 4 24.90 -56.66 -27.15
N SER A 5 24.87 -55.34 -27.36
CA SER A 5 24.54 -54.28 -26.38
C SER A 5 24.37 -52.97 -27.18
N GLN A 6 23.16 -52.65 -27.65
CA GLN A 6 22.13 -51.80 -27.01
C GLN A 6 22.49 -50.30 -26.94
N PHE A 7 21.67 -49.51 -27.66
CA PHE A 7 21.12 -48.17 -27.37
C PHE A 7 22.06 -47.08 -26.81
N GLY A 8 22.07 -45.83 -27.26
CA GLY A 8 21.20 -45.05 -28.14
C GLY A 8 21.62 -43.58 -27.99
N GLU A 9 21.61 -42.87 -29.11
CA GLU A 9 21.67 -41.42 -29.36
C GLU A 9 21.74 -40.45 -28.16
N ASP A 10 22.85 -39.71 -28.08
CA ASP A 10 22.98 -38.47 -27.29
C ASP A 10 23.19 -37.30 -28.27
N ILE A 11 22.08 -36.71 -28.72
CA ILE A 11 22.09 -35.39 -29.36
C ILE A 11 20.92 -34.60 -28.79
N THR A 12 21.20 -33.46 -28.15
CA THR A 12 20.71 -32.11 -28.55
C THR A 12 20.49 -31.18 -27.36
N ASN A 13 21.09 -29.99 -27.50
CA ASN A 13 20.52 -28.68 -27.15
C ASN A 13 20.24 -28.37 -25.67
N GLN A 14 21.26 -27.82 -25.01
CA GLN A 14 21.03 -26.76 -24.01
C GLN A 14 20.49 -25.53 -24.74
N ALA A 15 19.17 -25.45 -24.85
CA ALA A 15 18.48 -24.19 -25.15
C ALA A 15 18.64 -23.29 -23.92
N THR A 16 19.39 -22.20 -24.07
CA THR A 16 19.25 -21.03 -23.21
C THR A 16 17.84 -20.48 -23.42
N GLU A 17 16.90 -20.88 -22.56
CA GLU A 17 15.56 -20.29 -22.52
C GLU A 17 15.72 -18.79 -22.25
N GLU A 18 15.43 -17.96 -23.27
CA GLU A 18 15.26 -16.54 -23.06
C GLU A 18 14.13 -16.35 -22.05
N PRO A 19 14.37 -15.61 -20.94
CA PRO A 19 13.36 -15.48 -19.90
C PRO A 19 12.12 -14.78 -20.47
N ASP A 20 10.95 -15.40 -20.26
CA ASP A 20 9.65 -14.88 -20.71
C ASP A 20 9.53 -13.38 -20.38
N PRO A 21 9.14 -12.51 -21.32
CA PRO A 21 8.98 -11.08 -21.07
C PRO A 21 8.01 -10.76 -19.91
N ARG A 22 7.09 -11.68 -19.58
CA ARG A 22 6.24 -11.62 -18.38
C ARG A 22 7.01 -11.90 -17.10
N MET A 23 7.99 -12.80 -17.14
CA MET A 23 8.88 -13.12 -16.01
C MET A 23 9.89 -11.99 -15.76
N ILE A 24 10.40 -11.35 -16.81
CA ILE A 24 11.23 -10.12 -16.69
C ILE A 24 10.37 -8.96 -16.14
N SER A 25 9.16 -8.76 -16.66
CA SER A 25 8.22 -7.76 -16.14
C SER A 25 7.85 -8.03 -14.67
N MET A 26 7.65 -9.30 -14.29
CA MET A 26 7.38 -9.70 -12.92
C MET A 26 8.60 -9.51 -11.99
N LEU A 27 9.83 -9.74 -12.47
CA LEU A 27 11.07 -9.49 -11.72
C LEU A 27 11.38 -7.99 -11.55
N ILE A 28 11.09 -7.18 -12.56
CA ILE A 28 11.17 -5.72 -12.44
C ILE A 28 10.10 -5.22 -11.46
N CYS A 29 8.87 -5.75 -11.54
CA CYS A 29 7.80 -5.44 -10.60
C CYS A 29 8.13 -5.89 -9.17
N THR A 30 8.78 -7.05 -8.95
CA THR A 30 9.19 -7.46 -7.59
C THR A 30 10.37 -6.62 -7.07
N SER A 31 11.26 -6.15 -7.93
CA SER A 31 12.34 -5.23 -7.55
C SER A 31 11.83 -3.83 -7.20
N LEU A 32 10.92 -3.27 -8.01
CA LEU A 32 10.27 -1.98 -7.71
C LEU A 32 9.32 -2.09 -6.51
N ALA A 33 8.52 -3.14 -6.43
CA ALA A 33 7.65 -3.40 -5.29
C ALA A 33 8.47 -3.63 -4.02
N GLY A 34 9.64 -4.28 -4.11
CA GLY A 34 10.56 -4.45 -2.99
C GLY A 34 10.98 -3.10 -2.40
N ARG A 35 11.36 -2.12 -3.23
CA ARG A 35 11.72 -0.78 -2.75
C ARG A 35 10.55 -0.04 -2.13
N ALA A 36 9.36 -0.12 -2.73
CA ALA A 36 8.16 0.50 -2.17
C ALA A 36 7.74 -0.14 -0.83
N VAL A 37 7.80 -1.46 -0.73
CA VAL A 37 7.49 -2.22 0.49
C VAL A 37 8.51 -1.94 1.59
N THR A 38 9.81 -1.98 1.29
CA THR A 38 10.85 -1.64 2.28
C THR A 38 10.68 -0.23 2.81
N ARG A 39 10.31 0.73 1.95
CA ARG A 39 10.01 2.12 2.36
C ARG A 39 8.82 2.19 3.31
N VAL A 40 7.69 1.56 2.98
CA VAL A 40 6.48 1.54 3.83
C VAL A 40 6.78 0.89 5.17
N VAL A 41 7.47 -0.26 5.18
CA VAL A 41 7.82 -0.99 6.40
C VAL A 41 8.75 -0.16 7.29
N GLY A 42 9.75 0.51 6.72
CA GLY A 42 10.65 1.41 7.44
C GLY A 42 9.90 2.53 8.13
N ARG A 43 9.06 3.26 7.38
CA ARG A 43 8.27 4.36 7.94
C ARG A 43 7.23 3.90 8.97
N CYS A 44 6.64 2.71 8.79
CA CYS A 44 5.81 2.09 9.82
C CYS A 44 6.60 1.78 11.10
N ASN A 45 7.88 1.43 11.01
CA ASN A 45 8.70 1.18 12.18
C ASN A 45 9.00 2.48 12.93
N ASP A 46 9.36 3.55 12.21
CA ASP A 46 9.58 4.88 12.79
C ASP A 46 8.30 5.40 13.48
N ALA A 47 7.14 5.14 12.86
CA ALA A 47 5.83 5.48 13.40
C ALA A 47 5.51 4.81 14.74
N LYS A 48 6.18 3.68 15.07
CA LYS A 48 6.01 3.02 16.38
C LYS A 48 6.61 3.83 17.52
N GLU A 49 7.64 4.61 17.25
CA GLU A 49 8.34 5.40 18.27
C GLU A 49 7.73 6.79 18.41
N ASN A 50 7.37 7.42 17.29
CA ASN A 50 6.89 8.81 17.27
C ASN A 50 5.37 8.97 17.12
N SER A 51 4.61 7.87 16.96
CA SER A 51 3.16 7.86 16.73
C SER A 51 2.69 8.65 15.50
N ASN A 52 3.60 8.94 14.56
CA ASN A 52 3.37 9.66 13.32
C ASN A 52 3.69 8.76 12.13
N LEU A 53 2.66 8.35 11.40
CA LEU A 53 2.82 7.52 10.21
C LEU A 53 2.89 8.38 8.95
N ASP A 54 4.09 8.57 8.43
CA ASP A 54 4.29 9.15 7.11
C ASP A 54 4.31 8.04 6.05
N LEU A 55 3.36 8.04 5.14
CA LEU A 55 3.30 7.20 3.94
C LEU A 55 3.12 8.05 2.67
N SER A 56 3.52 9.32 2.74
CA SER A 56 3.49 10.25 1.61
C SER A 56 4.37 9.79 0.45
N ASN A 57 3.98 10.13 -0.79
CA ASN A 57 4.76 9.83 -2.00
C ASN A 57 5.15 8.33 -2.14
N CYS A 58 4.26 7.44 -1.70
CA CYS A 58 4.49 6.00 -1.75
C CYS A 58 3.93 5.32 -3.00
N GLN A 59 3.26 6.07 -3.89
CA GLN A 59 2.54 5.55 -5.06
C GLN A 59 1.49 4.48 -4.68
N LEU A 60 0.89 4.62 -3.50
CA LEU A 60 -0.10 3.68 -2.98
C LEU A 60 -1.43 3.86 -3.71
N MET A 61 -1.99 2.77 -4.25
CA MET A 61 -3.38 2.75 -4.73
C MET A 61 -4.39 2.57 -3.59
N GLN A 62 -3.94 1.98 -2.49
CA GLN A 62 -4.68 1.76 -1.26
C GLN A 62 -3.70 1.54 -0.11
N VAL A 63 -4.15 1.71 1.14
CA VAL A 63 -3.35 1.35 2.32
C VAL A 63 -3.15 -0.18 2.33
N PRO A 64 -1.90 -0.69 2.26
CA PRO A 64 -1.64 -2.14 2.23
C PRO A 64 -2.04 -2.83 3.52
N ASP A 65 -2.47 -4.10 3.44
CA ASP A 65 -2.83 -4.89 4.63
C ASP A 65 -1.65 -5.03 5.61
N ALA A 66 -0.41 -5.04 5.11
CA ALA A 66 0.80 -5.06 5.93
C ALA A 66 0.86 -3.88 6.92
N VAL A 67 0.39 -2.69 6.55
CA VAL A 67 0.38 -1.52 7.45
C VAL A 67 -0.51 -1.79 8.66
N TYR A 68 -1.69 -2.38 8.47
CA TYR A 68 -2.59 -2.71 9.58
C TYR A 68 -1.99 -3.75 10.54
N HIS A 69 -1.19 -4.69 10.00
CA HIS A 69 -0.49 -5.69 10.81
C HIS A 69 0.68 -5.05 11.59
N LEU A 70 1.48 -4.21 10.93
CA LEU A 70 2.63 -3.53 11.55
C LEU A 70 2.20 -2.55 12.64
N MET A 71 1.08 -1.88 12.44
CA MET A 71 0.51 -0.87 13.35
C MET A 71 -0.55 -1.46 14.29
N ARG A 72 -0.60 -2.79 14.45
CA ARG A 72 -1.62 -3.44 15.28
C ARG A 72 -1.54 -3.00 16.74
N HIS A 73 -0.32 -2.77 17.25
CA HIS A 73 -0.04 -2.41 18.64
C HIS A 73 0.45 -0.95 18.79
N THR A 74 0.19 -0.12 17.80
CA THR A 74 0.62 1.28 17.78
C THR A 74 -0.59 2.18 17.64
N GLU A 75 -0.65 3.16 18.51
CA GLU A 75 -1.65 4.22 18.49
C GLU A 75 -1.09 5.39 17.71
N LEU A 76 -1.68 5.69 16.56
CA LEU A 76 -1.26 6.81 15.73
C LEU A 76 -1.99 8.08 16.12
N LYS A 77 -1.23 9.18 16.21
CA LYS A 77 -1.78 10.52 16.38
C LYS A 77 -1.88 11.24 15.04
N THR A 78 -0.88 11.06 14.18
CA THR A 78 -0.86 11.73 12.87
C THR A 78 -0.57 10.72 11.78
N CYS A 79 -1.21 10.89 10.63
CA CYS A 79 -1.02 10.03 9.47
C CYS A 79 -1.00 10.85 8.20
N ASP A 80 0.10 10.76 7.46
CA ASP A 80 0.26 11.41 6.17
C ASP A 80 0.21 10.36 5.05
N LEU A 81 -0.81 10.46 4.20
CA LEU A 81 -1.02 9.62 3.02
C LEU A 81 -1.01 10.47 1.74
N SER A 82 -0.49 11.70 1.80
CA SER A 82 -0.47 12.61 0.66
C SER A 82 0.41 12.14 -0.49
N ASP A 83 0.22 12.73 -1.67
CA ASP A 83 1.01 12.43 -2.88
C ASP A 83 1.00 10.93 -3.25
N ASN A 84 -0.16 10.30 -3.14
CA ASN A 84 -0.36 8.91 -3.54
C ASN A 84 -1.40 8.82 -4.66
N VAL A 85 -1.77 7.61 -5.04
CA VAL A 85 -2.83 7.36 -6.04
C VAL A 85 -4.01 6.65 -5.38
N ILE A 86 -4.30 6.99 -4.13
CA ILE A 86 -5.35 6.35 -3.34
C ILE A 86 -6.70 6.79 -3.91
N THR A 87 -7.51 5.81 -4.27
CA THR A 87 -8.86 6.03 -4.81
C THR A 87 -9.96 5.86 -3.75
N LYS A 88 -9.67 5.06 -2.71
CA LYS A 88 -10.60 4.76 -1.62
C LYS A 88 -9.86 4.45 -0.33
N ILE A 89 -10.44 4.87 0.79
CA ILE A 89 -10.07 4.42 2.13
C ILE A 89 -11.15 3.46 2.61
N PRO A 90 -10.80 2.25 3.10
CA PRO A 90 -11.79 1.30 3.58
C PRO A 90 -12.29 1.71 4.98
N PRO A 91 -13.54 1.38 5.37
CA PRO A 91 -14.09 1.67 6.70
C PRO A 91 -13.22 1.18 7.86
N LYS A 92 -12.56 0.02 7.68
CA LYS A 92 -11.63 -0.56 8.65
C LYS A 92 -10.47 0.37 9.03
N PHE A 93 -10.11 1.32 8.16
CA PHE A 93 -9.07 2.31 8.43
C PHE A 93 -9.47 3.21 9.60
N ALA A 94 -10.67 3.79 9.55
CA ALA A 94 -11.17 4.66 10.60
C ALA A 94 -11.32 3.90 11.94
N ALA A 95 -11.83 2.67 11.88
CA ALA A 95 -11.94 1.82 13.08
C ALA A 95 -10.57 1.47 13.70
N LYS A 96 -9.54 1.23 12.86
CA LYS A 96 -8.20 0.88 13.34
C LYS A 96 -7.45 2.09 13.91
N PHE A 97 -7.62 3.25 13.28
CA PHE A 97 -6.86 4.46 13.58
C PHE A 97 -7.71 5.57 14.17
N SER A 98 -8.65 5.22 15.05
CA SER A 98 -9.62 6.13 15.67
C SER A 98 -8.99 7.21 16.59
N LEU A 99 -7.72 7.05 16.94
CA LEU A 99 -6.96 7.98 17.79
C LEU A 99 -6.20 9.06 17.00
N ILE A 100 -6.24 9.01 15.66
CA ILE A 100 -5.60 10.03 14.82
C ILE A 100 -6.29 11.39 15.02
N THR A 101 -5.48 12.41 15.27
CA THR A 101 -5.86 13.82 15.34
C THR A 101 -5.66 14.55 14.01
N ASP A 102 -4.64 14.17 13.23
CA ASP A 102 -4.32 14.82 11.96
C ASP A 102 -4.17 13.77 10.85
N LEU A 103 -5.06 13.81 9.87
CA LEU A 103 -5.06 12.93 8.70
C LEU A 103 -4.89 13.74 7.42
N ASN A 104 -3.80 13.51 6.70
CA ASN A 104 -3.53 14.12 5.41
C ASN A 104 -3.77 13.10 4.28
N LEU A 105 -4.76 13.38 3.43
CA LEU A 105 -5.10 12.63 2.22
C LEU A 105 -4.96 13.51 0.97
N ALA A 106 -4.27 14.65 1.05
CA ALA A 106 -4.10 15.57 -0.06
C ALA A 106 -3.41 14.92 -1.26
N HIS A 107 -3.60 15.44 -2.46
CA HIS A 107 -2.92 14.95 -3.67
C HIS A 107 -3.11 13.44 -3.90
N ASN A 108 -4.37 13.01 -3.90
CA ASN A 108 -4.79 11.64 -4.18
C ASN A 108 -5.87 11.64 -5.28
N GLN A 109 -6.48 10.48 -5.54
CA GLN A 109 -7.53 10.33 -6.57
C GLN A 109 -8.86 9.91 -5.96
N MET A 110 -9.14 10.35 -4.73
CA MET A 110 -10.35 9.99 -4.02
C MET A 110 -11.55 10.78 -4.55
N ALA A 111 -12.58 10.03 -4.96
CA ALA A 111 -13.87 10.59 -5.34
C ALA A 111 -14.89 10.55 -4.19
N LYS A 112 -14.65 9.70 -3.18
CA LYS A 112 -15.54 9.49 -2.03
C LYS A 112 -14.73 9.25 -0.76
N LEU A 113 -15.26 9.73 0.36
CA LEU A 113 -14.73 9.48 1.69
C LEU A 113 -15.74 8.62 2.47
N PRO A 114 -15.32 7.53 3.13
CA PRO A 114 -16.23 6.70 3.93
C PRO A 114 -16.82 7.49 5.11
N ASN A 115 -18.07 7.17 5.48
CA ASN A 115 -18.77 7.82 6.58
C ASN A 115 -18.11 7.54 7.93
N GLU A 116 -17.40 6.42 8.03
CA GLU A 116 -16.71 5.96 9.22
C GLU A 116 -15.54 6.88 9.61
N ILE A 117 -15.05 7.74 8.70
CA ILE A 117 -14.09 8.80 9.07
C ILE A 117 -14.70 9.76 10.11
N ALA A 118 -16.02 9.94 10.11
CA ALA A 118 -16.71 10.71 11.14
C ALA A 118 -16.71 10.04 12.52
N GLU A 119 -16.45 8.73 12.60
CA GLU A 119 -16.33 8.00 13.86
C GLU A 119 -14.95 8.17 14.50
N MET A 120 -13.99 8.78 13.80
CA MET A 120 -12.69 9.15 14.34
C MET A 120 -12.84 10.32 15.31
N GLY A 121 -13.25 10.01 16.54
CA GLY A 121 -13.62 11.01 17.54
C GLY A 121 -12.53 11.99 17.97
N ASN A 122 -11.27 11.69 17.67
CA ASN A 122 -10.12 12.54 17.98
C ASN A 122 -9.65 13.38 16.79
N LEU A 123 -10.25 13.21 15.60
CA LEU A 123 -9.79 13.86 14.38
C LEU A 123 -10.07 15.36 14.42
N GLN A 124 -9.01 16.16 14.47
CA GLN A 124 -9.06 17.63 14.51
C GLN A 124 -8.75 18.25 13.15
N ARG A 125 -7.88 17.61 12.36
CA ARG A 125 -7.50 18.07 11.02
C ARG A 125 -7.64 16.95 10.01
N LEU A 126 -8.36 17.24 8.94
CA LEU A 126 -8.50 16.37 7.78
C LEU A 126 -8.20 17.20 6.53
N ASP A 127 -7.13 16.84 5.83
CA ASP A 127 -6.83 17.42 4.51
C ASP A 127 -7.22 16.44 3.42
N ILE A 128 -8.11 16.87 2.53
CA ILE A 128 -8.56 16.12 1.35
C ILE A 128 -8.40 16.95 0.06
N SER A 129 -7.57 17.99 0.10
CA SER A 129 -7.29 18.86 -1.04
C SER A 129 -6.68 18.08 -2.21
N PHE A 130 -6.79 18.63 -3.42
CA PHE A 130 -6.23 18.01 -4.63
C PHE A 130 -6.63 16.54 -4.84
N ASN A 131 -7.92 16.25 -4.62
CA ASN A 131 -8.57 14.98 -4.93
C ASN A 131 -9.64 15.19 -6.02
N THR A 132 -10.38 14.13 -6.36
CA THR A 132 -11.39 14.12 -7.44
C THR A 132 -12.82 14.23 -6.90
N PHE A 133 -13.01 14.83 -5.73
CA PHE A 133 -14.33 15.05 -5.13
C PHE A 133 -15.16 16.02 -5.99
N ILE A 134 -16.32 15.54 -6.43
CA ILE A 134 -17.31 16.38 -7.15
C ILE A 134 -18.14 17.20 -6.15
N GLU A 135 -18.37 16.63 -4.98
CA GLU A 135 -19.11 17.24 -3.87
C GLU A 135 -18.38 16.97 -2.55
N LEU A 136 -18.64 17.79 -1.54
CA LEU A 136 -18.05 17.61 -0.24
C LEU A 136 -18.68 16.37 0.45
N PRO A 137 -17.89 15.38 0.91
CA PRO A 137 -18.43 14.18 1.52
C PRO A 137 -19.24 14.47 2.79
N ASN A 138 -20.40 13.82 2.93
CA ASN A 138 -21.27 13.96 4.11
C ASN A 138 -20.55 13.64 5.43
N ALA A 139 -19.52 12.80 5.40
CA ALA A 139 -18.69 12.47 6.54
C ALA A 139 -18.07 13.71 7.21
N ILE A 140 -17.68 14.73 6.42
CA ILE A 140 -16.99 15.92 6.92
C ILE A 140 -17.89 16.75 7.85
N PHE A 141 -19.19 16.80 7.56
CA PHE A 141 -20.16 17.50 8.42
C PHE A 141 -20.43 16.79 9.75
N LYS A 142 -19.95 15.55 9.91
CA LYS A 142 -20.16 14.72 11.10
C LYS A 142 -18.91 14.56 11.96
N ILE A 143 -17.76 15.07 11.51
CA ILE A 143 -16.52 15.01 12.29
C ILE A 143 -16.72 15.86 13.56
N PRO A 144 -16.47 15.31 14.76
CA PRO A 144 -16.60 16.07 16.01
C PRO A 144 -15.61 17.25 16.04
N LYS A 145 -16.05 18.37 16.61
CA LYS A 145 -15.24 19.60 16.77
C LYS A 145 -14.27 19.50 17.93
#